data_AF-A0A6Q2Z810-F1
#
_entry.id   AF-A0A6Q2Z810-F1
#
_cell.length_a   1.000
_cell.length_b   1.000
_cell.length_c   1.000
_cell.angle_alpha   90.00
_cell.angle_beta   90.00
_cell.angle_gamma   90.00
#
_symmetry.space_group_name_H-M   'P 1'
#
loop_
_entity.id
_entity.type
_entity.pdbx_description
1 polymer ?
#
loop_
_entity_poly.entity_id
_entity_poly.type
_entity_poly.pdbx_seq_one_letter_code
_entity_poly.pdbx_strand_id
1 'polypeptide(L)'
;MDKLVECVPNFSEGRNKEVIAAIGDAISATEGCSLLDVDPGSSTNRTVYTFVGSPQAVVAGALNAARIRSLISVYTHYVYIISNFPTLPLKRPEWAPDYGPDTFVPSWGATVTGARKFLVAYNVNLLSTKEQAHRIALDIREQGRSKDQPGLLKKVQGMGWYLEEANIAQVSTNILDYELTPVHTVYEEVCRVAKDLDLPVVGSQIVGLMPLKAVLDCADFYIQRDRLFIVEEEHKVRLVISRLGLDALGPFNPKERIIEYMVDKTGEDPGLVSLSLQQFVRSVGARTAAPGGGSVSAAIAAMGAALGAMVGQMTYGKRQFDSLDSVMRRLIPPFHKAMNELLVMVDKDSKAFNQYMAALKMPKNTTQEVKRREVAMQEGLKQAVGVPLSLAERVNLLWPCLKEMVLYGNAACKSDLQVAAKALETAVFGAYYNVVINLKDVTDESFRMTVSSLLNEARECASMVLDEAERRG
;
A
#
# COMPACT_ATOMS: atom_id res chain seq x y z
N MET A 1 -5.69 2.93 7.80
CA MET A 1 -6.37 2.27 6.67
C MET A 1 -7.21 1.17 7.27
N ASP A 2 -8.50 1.17 6.94
CA ASP A 2 -9.32 -0.02 7.16
C ASP A 2 -8.67 -1.20 6.45
N LYS A 3 -8.81 -2.41 7.01
CA LYS A 3 -8.19 -3.61 6.44
C LYS A 3 -8.78 -3.88 5.06
N LEU A 4 -8.06 -3.49 4.02
CA LEU A 4 -8.42 -3.80 2.65
C LEU A 4 -7.97 -5.22 2.32
N VAL A 5 -8.89 -6.02 1.78
CA VAL A 5 -8.63 -7.40 1.35
C VAL A 5 -8.83 -7.46 -0.16
N GLU A 6 -7.89 -8.05 -0.86
CA GLU A 6 -8.06 -8.43 -2.26
C GLU A 6 -8.76 -9.78 -2.37
N CYS A 7 -9.75 -9.86 -3.24
CA CYS A 7 -10.38 -11.10 -3.66
C CYS A 7 -10.22 -11.27 -5.17
N VAL A 8 -9.66 -12.41 -5.58
CA VAL A 8 -9.35 -12.72 -6.98
C VAL A 8 -10.10 -13.98 -7.42
N PRO A 9 -11.44 -13.95 -7.55
CA PRO A 9 -12.16 -15.14 -7.91
C PRO A 9 -11.96 -15.47 -9.39
N ASN A 10 -11.89 -16.77 -9.65
CA ASN A 10 -11.73 -17.30 -10.98
C ASN A 10 -13.03 -17.94 -11.42
N PHE A 11 -13.44 -17.69 -12.65
CA PHE A 11 -14.64 -18.28 -13.22
C PHE A 11 -14.27 -18.99 -14.52
N SER A 12 -14.65 -20.27 -14.65
CA SER A 12 -14.50 -21.04 -15.90
C SER A 12 -15.52 -20.58 -16.95
N GLU A 13 -15.33 -19.37 -17.45
CA GLU A 13 -15.99 -18.74 -18.60
C GLU A 13 -14.99 -17.71 -19.12
N GLY A 14 -14.68 -17.69 -20.42
CA GLY A 14 -13.75 -16.73 -21.00
C GLY A 14 -14.20 -16.18 -22.37
N ARG A 15 -15.42 -16.52 -22.81
CA ARG A 15 -15.90 -16.29 -24.17
C ARG A 15 -17.25 -15.56 -24.18
N ASN A 16 -18.19 -15.96 -23.32
CA ASN A 16 -19.51 -15.34 -23.24
C ASN A 16 -19.44 -14.00 -22.49
N LYS A 17 -19.48 -12.90 -23.24
CA LYS A 17 -19.39 -11.53 -22.70
C LYS A 17 -20.54 -11.18 -21.75
N GLU A 18 -21.75 -11.70 -21.99
CA GLU A 18 -22.91 -11.40 -21.14
C GLU A 18 -22.75 -12.01 -19.75
N VAL A 19 -22.26 -13.25 -19.69
CA VAL A 19 -21.95 -13.93 -18.43
C VAL A 19 -20.83 -13.20 -17.71
N ILE A 20 -19.76 -12.84 -18.44
CA ILE A 20 -18.60 -12.17 -17.85
C ILE A 20 -19.01 -10.83 -17.23
N ALA A 21 -19.82 -10.05 -17.95
CA ALA A 21 -20.37 -8.79 -17.48
C ALA A 21 -21.28 -9.00 -16.26
N ALA A 22 -22.23 -9.94 -16.31
CA ALA A 22 -23.17 -10.18 -15.22
C ALA A 22 -22.48 -10.55 -13.89
N ILE A 23 -21.38 -11.31 -13.94
CA ILE A 23 -20.58 -11.63 -12.76
C ILE A 23 -19.88 -10.38 -12.22
N GLY A 24 -19.28 -9.57 -13.11
CA GLY A 24 -18.64 -8.31 -12.73
C GLY A 24 -19.63 -7.30 -12.13
N ASP A 25 -20.83 -7.20 -12.71
CA ASP A 25 -21.90 -6.33 -12.22
C ASP A 25 -22.37 -6.75 -10.83
N ALA A 26 -22.48 -8.06 -10.56
CA ALA A 26 -22.85 -8.55 -9.23
C ALA A 26 -21.79 -8.24 -8.15
N ILE A 27 -20.50 -8.26 -8.51
CA ILE A 27 -19.42 -7.82 -7.61
C ILE A 27 -19.55 -6.31 -7.38
N SER A 28 -19.69 -5.54 -8.45
CA SER A 28 -19.72 -4.07 -8.41
C SER A 28 -20.96 -3.52 -7.70
N ALA A 29 -22.08 -4.25 -7.74
CA ALA A 29 -23.30 -3.92 -7.02
C ALA A 29 -23.24 -4.27 -5.52
N THR A 30 -22.19 -4.97 -5.06
CA THR A 30 -22.04 -5.30 -3.65
C THR A 30 -21.45 -4.13 -2.88
N GLU A 31 -22.19 -3.63 -1.88
CA GLU A 31 -21.77 -2.51 -1.03
C GLU A 31 -20.41 -2.79 -0.35
N GLY A 32 -19.49 -1.84 -0.45
CA GLY A 32 -18.13 -1.95 0.10
C GLY A 32 -17.16 -2.80 -0.73
N CYS A 33 -17.54 -3.21 -1.95
CA CYS A 33 -16.63 -3.82 -2.93
C CYS A 33 -16.32 -2.86 -4.08
N SER A 34 -15.05 -2.85 -4.49
CA SER A 34 -14.57 -2.13 -5.66
C SER A 34 -13.96 -3.12 -6.65
N LEU A 35 -14.64 -3.36 -7.76
CA LEU A 35 -14.11 -4.17 -8.87
C LEU A 35 -12.97 -3.41 -9.55
N LEU A 36 -11.77 -3.98 -9.53
CA LEU A 36 -10.55 -3.35 -10.04
C LEU A 36 -10.21 -3.81 -11.45
N ASP A 37 -10.35 -5.11 -11.73
CA ASP A 37 -9.97 -5.69 -13.02
C ASP A 37 -10.82 -6.92 -13.38
N VAL A 38 -10.98 -7.14 -14.67
CA VAL A 38 -11.65 -8.32 -15.26
C VAL A 38 -10.83 -8.77 -16.46
N ASP A 39 -10.13 -9.89 -16.31
CA ASP A 39 -9.22 -10.43 -17.33
C ASP A 39 -9.77 -11.75 -17.92
N PRO A 40 -10.47 -11.68 -19.08
CA PRO A 40 -11.01 -12.84 -19.75
C PRO A 40 -9.99 -13.51 -20.69
N GLY A 41 -9.64 -14.76 -20.37
CA GLY A 41 -8.85 -15.63 -21.24
C GLY A 41 -9.74 -16.47 -22.16
N SER A 42 -9.92 -16.04 -23.42
CA SER A 42 -10.72 -16.77 -24.42
C SER A 42 -10.15 -18.17 -24.76
N SER A 43 -8.82 -18.28 -24.83
CA SER A 43 -8.10 -19.52 -25.09
C SER A 43 -8.14 -20.48 -23.90
N THR A 44 -8.04 -19.96 -22.68
CA THR A 44 -8.10 -20.73 -21.42
C THR A 44 -9.53 -20.99 -20.94
N ASN A 45 -10.53 -20.35 -21.56
CA ASN A 45 -11.94 -20.35 -21.17
C ASN A 45 -12.15 -20.05 -19.67
N ARG A 46 -11.44 -19.03 -19.18
CA ARG A 46 -11.43 -18.60 -17.78
C ARG A 46 -11.33 -17.08 -17.70
N THR A 47 -12.08 -16.49 -16.79
CA THR A 47 -11.98 -15.07 -16.43
C THR A 47 -11.51 -14.95 -15.00
N VAL A 48 -10.51 -14.10 -14.80
CA VAL A 48 -10.04 -13.67 -13.50
C VAL A 48 -10.71 -12.35 -13.18
N TYR A 49 -11.39 -12.24 -12.04
CA TYR A 49 -11.86 -10.96 -11.53
C TYR A 49 -10.96 -10.57 -10.38
N THR A 50 -10.67 -9.28 -10.24
CA THR A 50 -9.91 -8.74 -9.11
C THR A 50 -10.70 -7.61 -8.49
N PHE A 51 -11.03 -7.74 -7.21
CA PHE A 51 -11.75 -6.70 -6.49
C PHE A 51 -11.27 -6.59 -5.05
N VAL A 52 -11.53 -5.46 -4.42
CA VAL A 52 -11.09 -5.16 -3.06
C VAL A 52 -12.23 -4.62 -2.21
N GLY A 53 -12.09 -4.76 -0.90
CA GLY A 53 -13.06 -4.24 0.07
C GLY A 53 -12.71 -4.62 1.49
N SER A 54 -13.62 -4.32 2.43
CA SER A 54 -13.52 -4.82 3.81
C SER A 54 -13.64 -6.36 3.83
N PRO A 55 -13.16 -7.06 4.87
CA PRO A 55 -13.22 -8.52 4.93
C PRO A 55 -14.64 -9.08 4.75
N GLN A 56 -15.65 -8.40 5.30
CA GLN A 56 -17.06 -8.80 5.17
C GLN A 56 -17.61 -8.50 3.78
N ALA A 57 -17.31 -7.32 3.23
CA ALA A 57 -17.77 -6.93 1.90
C ALA A 57 -17.23 -7.89 0.84
N VAL A 58 -15.94 -8.22 0.87
CA VAL A 58 -15.35 -9.10 -0.16
C VAL A 58 -15.95 -10.50 -0.16
N VAL A 59 -16.32 -11.03 1.02
CA VAL A 59 -17.03 -12.30 1.14
C VAL A 59 -18.42 -12.20 0.52
N ALA A 60 -19.16 -11.13 0.78
CA ALA A 60 -20.47 -10.90 0.16
C ALA A 60 -20.36 -10.79 -1.36
N GLY A 61 -19.36 -10.06 -1.86
CA GLY A 61 -19.11 -9.88 -3.29
C GLY A 61 -18.79 -11.20 -3.98
N ALA A 62 -17.91 -12.01 -3.38
CA ALA A 62 -17.56 -13.34 -3.89
C ALA A 62 -18.79 -14.28 -3.95
N LEU A 63 -19.63 -14.27 -2.91
CA LEU A 63 -20.85 -15.09 -2.88
C LEU A 63 -21.90 -14.60 -3.88
N ASN A 64 -22.07 -13.29 -4.06
CA ASN A 64 -22.98 -12.72 -5.05
C ASN A 64 -22.54 -13.07 -6.47
N ALA A 65 -21.25 -12.95 -6.78
CA ALA A 65 -20.66 -13.39 -8.03
C ALA A 65 -20.91 -14.88 -8.29
N ALA A 66 -20.73 -15.72 -7.27
CA ALA A 66 -20.98 -17.16 -7.36
C ALA A 66 -22.45 -17.50 -7.68
N ARG A 67 -23.42 -16.72 -7.16
CA ARG A 67 -24.86 -16.95 -7.40
C ARG A 67 -25.28 -16.72 -8.86
N ILE A 68 -24.64 -15.78 -9.56
CA ILE A 68 -24.88 -15.52 -11.00
C ILE A 68 -24.56 -16.77 -11.83
N ARG A 69 -23.59 -17.59 -11.38
CA ARG A 69 -23.16 -18.81 -12.07
C ARG A 69 -24.19 -19.95 -12.08
N SER A 70 -25.33 -19.82 -11.40
CA SER A 70 -26.43 -20.80 -11.47
C SER A 70 -27.05 -20.98 -12.88
N LEU A 71 -26.57 -20.26 -13.90
CA LEU A 71 -27.08 -20.25 -15.28
C LEU A 71 -26.24 -21.06 -16.32
N ILE A 72 -25.17 -21.77 -15.95
CA ILE A 72 -24.23 -22.36 -16.94
C ILE A 72 -23.88 -23.83 -16.65
N SER A 73 -23.88 -24.65 -17.69
CA SER A 73 -23.39 -26.03 -17.69
C SER A 73 -21.96 -26.10 -18.26
N VAL A 74 -21.20 -27.12 -17.84
CA VAL A 74 -20.01 -27.76 -18.47
C VAL A 74 -18.65 -27.70 -17.71
N TYR A 75 -18.06 -28.90 -17.65
CA TYR A 75 -16.69 -29.43 -17.47
C TYR A 75 -15.42 -28.52 -17.47
N THR A 76 -14.59 -28.78 -16.46
CA THR A 76 -13.11 -28.74 -16.26
C THR A 76 -12.17 -27.57 -16.67
N HIS A 77 -11.57 -26.87 -15.68
CA HIS A 77 -10.12 -26.80 -15.31
C HIS A 77 -9.70 -25.50 -14.53
N TYR A 78 -8.98 -25.69 -13.40
CA TYR A 78 -8.11 -24.85 -12.51
C TYR A 78 -8.60 -23.58 -11.77
N VAL A 79 -8.45 -23.59 -10.41
CA VAL A 79 -9.00 -22.66 -9.39
C VAL A 79 -7.95 -21.68 -8.87
N TYR A 80 -8.33 -20.41 -8.71
CA TYR A 80 -8.26 -19.74 -7.40
C TYR A 80 -9.66 -19.11 -7.13
N ILE A 81 -10.45 -19.86 -6.37
CA ILE A 81 -11.86 -19.72 -5.94
C ILE A 81 -12.82 -19.11 -6.98
N ILE A 82 -13.26 -19.77 -8.05
CA ILE A 82 -14.04 -21.01 -8.20
C ILE A 82 -13.42 -21.83 -9.34
N SER A 83 -13.11 -23.11 -9.16
CA SER A 83 -13.00 -23.97 -10.34
C SER A 83 -13.34 -25.41 -10.06
N ASN A 84 -13.85 -25.99 -11.13
CA ASN A 84 -14.60 -27.22 -11.08
C ASN A 84 -13.68 -28.38 -11.46
N PHE A 85 -13.51 -29.31 -10.53
CA PHE A 85 -12.96 -30.63 -10.82
C PHE A 85 -14.11 -31.54 -11.30
N PRO A 86 -13.98 -32.32 -12.39
CA PRO A 86 -15.09 -33.08 -12.98
C PRO A 86 -15.28 -34.44 -12.32
N THR A 87 -14.27 -34.90 -11.60
CA THR A 87 -14.18 -36.24 -11.02
C THR A 87 -13.29 -36.20 -9.77
N LEU A 88 -13.69 -35.41 -8.78
CA LEU A 88 -13.18 -35.67 -7.43
C LEU A 88 -13.70 -37.05 -7.02
N PRO A 89 -12.85 -37.97 -6.54
CA PRO A 89 -13.31 -39.25 -5.99
C PRO A 89 -13.94 -39.00 -4.62
N LEU A 90 -15.06 -38.26 -4.59
CA LEU A 90 -15.80 -37.83 -3.40
C LEU A 90 -16.24 -39.01 -2.51
N LYS A 91 -16.23 -40.24 -3.04
CA LYS A 91 -16.50 -41.47 -2.30
C LYS A 91 -15.33 -41.95 -1.44
N ARG A 92 -14.15 -41.36 -1.55
CA ARG A 92 -12.98 -41.72 -0.76
C ARG A 92 -12.89 -40.82 0.47
N PRO A 93 -12.70 -41.38 1.68
CA PRO A 93 -12.63 -40.61 2.91
C PRO A 93 -11.58 -39.49 2.88
N GLU A 94 -10.46 -39.70 2.20
CA GLU A 94 -9.38 -38.71 2.09
C GLU A 94 -9.71 -37.49 1.20
N TRP A 95 -10.84 -37.51 0.49
CA TRP A 95 -11.33 -36.41 -0.35
C TRP A 95 -12.66 -35.81 0.16
N ALA A 96 -13.04 -36.11 1.41
CA ALA A 96 -14.20 -35.48 2.03
C ALA A 96 -14.01 -33.95 2.04
N PRO A 97 -15.02 -33.16 1.59
CA PRO A 97 -14.89 -31.72 1.56
C PRO A 97 -14.86 -31.15 2.98
N ASP A 98 -14.03 -30.14 3.22
CA ASP A 98 -14.02 -29.42 4.49
C ASP A 98 -15.37 -28.73 4.78
N TYR A 99 -16.09 -28.32 3.71
CA TYR A 99 -17.40 -27.68 3.77
C TYR A 99 -18.31 -28.13 2.61
N GLY A 100 -19.60 -28.25 2.91
CA GLY A 100 -20.64 -28.65 1.95
C GLY A 100 -20.81 -30.17 1.87
N PRO A 101 -21.87 -30.65 1.18
CA PRO A 101 -22.09 -32.08 1.01
C PRO A 101 -21.09 -32.69 0.03
N ASP A 102 -20.81 -33.99 0.17
CA ASP A 102 -20.04 -34.83 -0.76
C ASP A 102 -20.81 -35.17 -2.06
N THR A 103 -21.75 -34.31 -2.45
CA THR A 103 -22.65 -34.51 -3.59
C THR A 103 -22.12 -33.82 -4.84
N PHE A 104 -21.96 -34.57 -5.92
CA PHE A 104 -21.56 -34.02 -7.21
C PHE A 104 -22.72 -33.31 -7.92
N VAL A 105 -22.55 -32.04 -8.24
CA VAL A 105 -23.49 -31.25 -9.04
C VAL A 105 -22.87 -31.03 -10.43
N PRO A 106 -23.39 -31.64 -11.52
CA PRO A 106 -22.74 -31.62 -12.84
C PRO A 106 -22.47 -30.23 -13.43
N SER A 107 -23.34 -29.25 -13.16
CA SER A 107 -23.16 -27.87 -13.60
C SER A 107 -22.17 -27.08 -12.76
N TRP A 108 -21.86 -27.53 -11.54
CA TRP A 108 -21.06 -26.78 -10.56
C TRP A 108 -19.70 -27.39 -10.24
N GLY A 109 -19.54 -28.72 -10.28
CA GLY A 109 -18.32 -29.36 -9.81
C GLY A 109 -18.05 -29.07 -8.32
N ALA A 110 -16.86 -28.57 -8.01
CA ALA A 110 -16.43 -28.21 -6.65
C ALA A 110 -15.85 -26.79 -6.63
N THR A 111 -15.80 -26.17 -5.45
CA THR A 111 -15.21 -24.84 -5.26
C THR A 111 -14.22 -24.91 -4.12
N VAL A 112 -12.98 -24.50 -4.35
CA VAL A 112 -11.95 -24.40 -3.32
C VAL A 112 -11.87 -22.95 -2.89
N THR A 113 -11.93 -22.67 -1.59
CA THR A 113 -11.67 -21.36 -0.99
C THR A 113 -10.34 -21.37 -0.21
N GLY A 114 -9.73 -20.21 0.02
CA GLY A 114 -8.46 -20.10 0.74
C GLY A 114 -7.92 -18.68 0.82
N ALA A 115 -6.92 -18.48 1.66
CA ALA A 115 -6.19 -17.22 1.80
C ALA A 115 -4.71 -17.45 1.56
N ARG A 116 -4.05 -16.50 0.89
CA ARG A 116 -2.61 -16.51 0.63
C ARG A 116 -2.05 -15.10 0.70
N LYS A 117 -0.72 -14.98 0.75
CA LYS A 117 -0.05 -13.71 0.48
C LYS A 117 -0.39 -13.23 -0.94
N PHE A 118 -0.30 -11.91 -1.13
CA PHE A 118 -0.45 -11.29 -2.43
C PHE A 118 0.58 -11.89 -3.41
N LEU A 119 0.13 -12.17 -4.64
CA LEU A 119 0.96 -12.79 -5.67
C LEU A 119 1.13 -11.81 -6.80
N VAL A 120 2.37 -11.60 -7.23
CA VAL A 120 2.68 -10.76 -8.40
C VAL A 120 2.98 -11.68 -9.57
N ALA A 121 2.16 -11.62 -10.62
CA ALA A 121 2.42 -12.32 -11.88
C ALA A 121 3.34 -11.46 -12.74
N TYR A 122 4.56 -11.92 -12.95
CA TYR A 122 5.65 -11.15 -13.53
C TYR A 122 6.34 -11.94 -14.63
N ASN A 123 6.33 -11.40 -15.84
CA ASN A 123 6.94 -12.02 -17.01
C ASN A 123 8.16 -11.21 -17.43
N VAL A 124 9.32 -11.85 -17.57
CA VAL A 124 10.53 -11.23 -18.10
C VAL A 124 10.70 -11.62 -19.57
N ASN A 125 10.90 -10.64 -20.44
CA ASN A 125 10.93 -10.83 -21.89
C ASN A 125 12.35 -11.14 -22.38
N LEU A 126 12.49 -12.14 -23.25
CA LEU A 126 13.78 -12.51 -23.86
C LEU A 126 13.68 -12.66 -25.37
N LEU A 127 14.67 -12.16 -26.11
CA LEU A 127 14.83 -12.54 -27.52
C LEU A 127 15.57 -13.88 -27.57
N SER A 128 14.80 -14.95 -27.38
CA SER A 128 15.30 -16.32 -27.31
C SER A 128 14.21 -17.31 -27.71
N THR A 129 14.51 -18.61 -27.63
CA THR A 129 13.51 -19.67 -27.80
C THR A 129 12.73 -19.95 -26.52
N LYS A 130 11.58 -20.61 -26.64
CA LYS A 130 10.79 -21.08 -25.50
C LYS A 130 11.59 -22.03 -24.60
N GLU A 131 12.42 -22.89 -25.19
CA GLU A 131 13.24 -23.87 -24.50
C GLU A 131 14.32 -23.19 -23.65
N GLN A 132 14.95 -22.14 -24.18
CA GLN A 132 15.92 -21.33 -23.45
C GLN A 132 15.25 -20.54 -22.31
N ALA A 133 14.12 -19.89 -22.58
CA ALA A 133 13.35 -19.23 -21.52
C ALA A 133 12.90 -20.24 -20.44
N HIS A 134 12.50 -21.45 -20.83
CA HIS A 134 12.14 -22.50 -19.87
C HIS A 134 13.33 -22.96 -19.05
N ARG A 135 14.50 -23.11 -19.66
CA ARG A 135 15.75 -23.41 -18.95
C ARG A 135 16.04 -22.36 -17.88
N ILE A 136 15.92 -21.07 -18.19
CA ILE A 136 16.12 -19.99 -17.22
C ILE A 136 15.07 -20.08 -16.10
N ALA A 137 13.80 -20.30 -16.45
CA ALA A 137 12.73 -20.42 -15.45
C ALA A 137 12.97 -21.58 -14.46
N LEU A 138 13.55 -22.70 -14.92
CA LEU A 138 13.94 -23.82 -14.06
C LEU A 138 15.03 -23.43 -13.06
N ASP A 139 15.99 -22.59 -13.47
CA ASP A 139 17.08 -22.15 -12.61
C ASP A 139 16.59 -21.10 -11.58
N ILE A 140 15.56 -20.32 -11.93
CA ILE A 140 15.02 -19.25 -11.09
C ILE A 140 14.00 -19.77 -10.06
N ARG A 141 13.04 -20.60 -10.48
CA ARG A 141 11.91 -21.02 -9.64
C ARG A 141 12.34 -21.91 -8.47
N GLU A 142 11.69 -21.79 -7.32
CA GLU A 142 12.06 -22.51 -6.08
C GLU A 142 12.14 -24.03 -6.27
N GLN A 143 11.18 -24.62 -7.00
CA GLN A 143 11.15 -26.06 -7.29
C GLN A 143 12.38 -26.54 -8.08
N GLY A 144 13.02 -25.64 -8.81
CA GLY A 144 14.18 -25.97 -9.61
C GLY A 144 13.89 -26.93 -10.77
N ARG A 145 14.91 -27.73 -11.10
CA ARG A 145 14.88 -28.78 -12.13
C ARG A 145 14.39 -30.11 -11.57
N SER A 146 14.70 -30.40 -10.31
CA SER A 146 14.32 -31.62 -9.60
C SER A 146 14.32 -31.37 -8.09
N LYS A 147 13.85 -32.35 -7.30
CA LYS A 147 13.84 -32.26 -5.83
C LYS A 147 15.23 -32.00 -5.23
N ASP A 148 16.28 -32.49 -5.88
CA ASP A 148 17.67 -32.37 -5.41
C ASP A 148 18.41 -31.17 -6.02
N GLN A 149 17.77 -30.46 -6.97
CA GLN A 149 18.33 -29.29 -7.64
C GLN A 149 17.30 -28.15 -7.61
N PRO A 150 17.07 -27.54 -6.43
CA PRO A 150 16.19 -26.38 -6.31
C PRO A 150 16.76 -25.18 -7.06
N GLY A 151 15.88 -24.26 -7.46
CA GLY A 151 16.31 -23.02 -8.10
C GLY A 151 16.77 -21.97 -7.11
N LEU A 152 17.15 -20.82 -7.65
CA LEU A 152 17.80 -19.73 -6.93
C LEU A 152 16.85 -19.01 -5.98
N LEU A 153 15.60 -18.80 -6.38
CA LEU A 153 14.68 -17.91 -5.68
C LEU A 153 13.62 -18.66 -4.90
N LYS A 154 13.45 -18.30 -3.62
CA LYS A 154 12.39 -18.82 -2.76
C LYS A 154 11.07 -18.14 -3.10
N LYS A 155 9.96 -18.85 -2.90
CA LYS A 155 8.61 -18.33 -3.14
C LYS A 155 8.41 -17.77 -4.55
N VAL A 156 9.15 -18.31 -5.52
CA VAL A 156 8.96 -18.03 -6.95
C VAL A 156 8.60 -19.32 -7.64
N GLN A 157 7.47 -19.32 -8.35
CA GLN A 157 7.12 -20.36 -9.30
C GLN A 157 7.28 -19.80 -10.70
N GLY A 158 7.55 -20.65 -11.68
CA GLY A 158 7.68 -20.16 -13.05
C GLY A 158 7.90 -21.23 -14.09
N MET A 159 7.77 -20.79 -15.34
CA MET A 159 7.99 -21.59 -16.53
C MET A 159 8.38 -20.70 -17.71
N GLY A 160 9.07 -21.30 -18.69
CA GLY A 160 9.23 -20.67 -20.00
C GLY A 160 7.92 -20.68 -20.78
N TRP A 161 7.59 -19.53 -21.33
CA TRP A 161 6.41 -19.29 -22.15
C TRP A 161 6.83 -18.64 -23.48
N TYR A 162 5.97 -18.74 -24.50
CA TYR A 162 6.16 -18.04 -25.76
C TYR A 162 4.87 -17.30 -26.08
N LEU A 163 4.97 -15.98 -26.24
CA LEU A 163 3.86 -15.10 -26.52
C LEU A 163 3.79 -14.86 -28.03
N GLU A 164 2.90 -15.59 -28.69
CA GLU A 164 2.74 -15.61 -30.15
C GLU A 164 2.44 -14.22 -30.73
N GLU A 165 1.51 -13.47 -30.12
CA GLU A 165 1.11 -12.14 -30.63
C GLU A 165 2.24 -11.09 -30.61
N ALA A 166 3.24 -11.28 -29.75
CA ALA A 166 4.41 -10.39 -29.64
C ALA A 166 5.70 -11.03 -30.19
N ASN A 167 5.62 -12.26 -30.71
CA ASN A 167 6.75 -13.04 -31.24
C ASN A 167 7.96 -13.06 -30.26
N ILE A 168 7.69 -13.33 -28.98
CA ILE A 168 8.69 -13.20 -27.91
C ILE A 168 8.63 -14.35 -26.90
N ALA A 169 9.79 -14.81 -26.44
CA ALA A 169 9.87 -15.76 -25.33
C ALA A 169 9.84 -15.03 -23.98
N GLN A 170 9.27 -15.67 -22.97
CA GLN A 170 9.15 -15.11 -21.63
C GLN A 170 9.56 -16.12 -20.56
N VAL A 171 10.27 -15.65 -19.54
CA VAL A 171 10.32 -16.31 -18.25
C VAL A 171 9.10 -15.83 -17.47
N SER A 172 8.04 -16.63 -17.47
CA SER A 172 6.79 -16.31 -16.78
C SER A 172 6.87 -16.79 -15.33
N THR A 173 6.67 -15.88 -14.38
CA THR A 173 6.82 -16.16 -12.95
C THR A 173 5.63 -15.71 -12.13
N ASN A 174 5.35 -16.46 -11.07
CA ASN A 174 4.47 -16.08 -9.98
C ASN A 174 5.33 -15.87 -8.73
N ILE A 175 5.40 -14.63 -8.27
CA ILE A 175 6.08 -14.25 -7.03
C ILE A 175 5.07 -14.40 -5.91
N LEU A 176 5.20 -15.46 -5.13
CA LEU A 176 4.24 -15.85 -4.08
C LEU A 176 4.37 -14.99 -2.81
N ASP A 177 5.52 -14.33 -2.64
CA ASP A 177 5.82 -13.45 -1.51
C ASP A 177 6.86 -12.40 -1.92
N TYR A 178 6.40 -11.24 -2.39
CA TYR A 178 7.28 -10.17 -2.87
C TYR A 178 8.11 -9.50 -1.76
N GLU A 179 7.77 -9.71 -0.49
CA GLU A 179 8.57 -9.22 0.63
C GLU A 179 9.79 -10.12 0.88
N LEU A 180 9.65 -11.42 0.62
CA LEU A 180 10.76 -12.37 0.72
C LEU A 180 11.62 -12.36 -0.55
N THR A 181 11.00 -12.30 -1.72
CA THR A 181 11.70 -12.24 -3.00
C THR A 181 11.12 -11.08 -3.82
N PRO A 182 11.74 -9.89 -3.72
CA PRO A 182 11.28 -8.70 -4.43
C PRO A 182 11.29 -8.86 -5.95
N VAL A 183 10.43 -8.09 -6.63
CA VAL A 183 10.28 -8.14 -8.09
C VAL A 183 11.59 -7.83 -8.81
N HIS A 184 12.36 -6.84 -8.32
CA HIS A 184 13.67 -6.52 -8.87
C HIS A 184 14.66 -7.68 -8.74
N THR A 185 14.63 -8.46 -7.65
CA THR A 185 15.50 -9.64 -7.50
C THR A 185 15.21 -10.69 -8.56
N VAL A 186 13.93 -10.94 -8.86
CA VAL A 186 13.54 -11.86 -9.95
C VAL A 186 14.07 -11.36 -11.29
N TYR A 187 13.88 -10.08 -11.61
CA TYR A 187 14.36 -9.50 -12.85
C TYR A 187 15.88 -9.55 -12.99
N GLU A 188 16.62 -9.12 -11.97
CA GLU A 188 18.09 -9.07 -11.99
C GLU A 188 18.70 -10.47 -12.06
N GLU A 189 18.13 -11.47 -11.39
CA GLU A 189 18.60 -12.86 -11.52
C GLU A 189 18.28 -13.46 -12.89
N VAL A 190 17.10 -13.18 -13.47
CA VAL A 190 16.81 -13.57 -14.86
C VAL A 190 17.80 -12.93 -15.83
N CYS A 191 18.08 -11.63 -15.67
CA CYS A 191 19.09 -10.92 -16.45
C CYS A 191 20.48 -11.56 -16.31
N ARG A 192 20.88 -11.94 -15.10
CA ARG A 192 22.17 -12.61 -14.84
C ARG A 192 22.25 -13.96 -15.54
N VAL A 193 21.26 -14.84 -15.34
CA VAL A 193 21.24 -16.19 -15.95
C VAL A 193 21.11 -16.11 -17.47
N ALA A 194 20.34 -15.16 -18.01
CA ALA A 194 20.25 -14.93 -19.44
C ALA A 194 21.59 -14.48 -20.03
N LYS A 195 22.31 -13.60 -19.32
CA LYS A 195 23.65 -13.16 -19.71
C LYS A 195 24.66 -14.30 -19.75
N ASP A 196 24.59 -15.26 -18.82
CA ASP A 196 25.43 -16.46 -18.83
C ASP A 196 25.16 -17.37 -20.04
N LEU A 197 24.05 -17.15 -20.75
CA LEU A 197 23.65 -17.85 -21.98
C LEU A 197 23.75 -16.96 -23.24
N ASP A 198 24.31 -15.75 -23.12
CA ASP A 198 24.37 -14.73 -24.19
C ASP A 198 22.99 -14.35 -24.77
N LEU A 199 21.95 -14.37 -23.93
CA LEU A 199 20.58 -14.04 -24.33
C LEU A 199 20.17 -12.64 -23.86
N PRO A 200 19.62 -11.80 -24.74
CA PRO A 200 19.18 -10.46 -24.36
C PRO A 200 17.83 -10.49 -23.65
N VAL A 201 17.76 -9.83 -22.49
CA VAL A 201 16.51 -9.48 -21.81
C VAL A 201 16.03 -8.12 -22.33
N VAL A 202 14.75 -8.03 -22.68
CA VAL A 202 14.15 -6.85 -23.34
C VAL A 202 12.91 -6.37 -22.59
N GLY A 203 13.13 -6.07 -21.30
CA GLY A 203 12.08 -5.59 -20.40
C GLY A 203 11.20 -6.71 -19.84
N SER A 204 10.03 -6.33 -19.36
CA SER A 204 9.14 -7.23 -18.63
C SER A 204 7.70 -6.75 -18.68
N GLN A 205 6.80 -7.50 -18.04
CA GLN A 205 5.40 -7.19 -17.95
C GLN A 205 4.83 -7.68 -16.62
N ILE A 206 3.98 -6.86 -16.01
CA ILE A 206 3.09 -7.28 -14.92
C ILE A 206 1.77 -7.73 -15.54
N VAL A 207 1.31 -8.92 -15.16
CA VAL A 207 -0.03 -9.42 -15.49
C VAL A 207 -0.95 -9.17 -14.30
N GLY A 208 -2.05 -8.45 -14.53
CA GLY A 208 -2.94 -8.00 -13.46
C GLY A 208 -2.38 -6.79 -12.69
N LEU A 209 -2.51 -6.83 -11.37
CA LEU A 209 -2.21 -5.71 -10.47
C LEU A 209 -0.94 -5.95 -9.63
N MET A 210 -0.36 -4.86 -9.13
CA MET A 210 0.81 -4.89 -8.25
C MET A 210 0.61 -3.98 -7.03
N PRO A 211 1.03 -4.39 -5.82
CA PRO A 211 0.97 -3.52 -4.65
C PRO A 211 1.99 -2.38 -4.77
N LEU A 212 1.63 -1.19 -4.31
CA LEU A 212 2.51 -0.02 -4.31
C LEU A 212 3.82 -0.32 -3.56
N LYS A 213 3.74 -1.04 -2.44
CA LYS A 213 4.94 -1.45 -1.68
C LYS A 213 5.94 -2.22 -2.57
N ALA A 214 5.48 -3.14 -3.42
CA ALA A 214 6.36 -3.89 -4.30
C ALA A 214 7.05 -2.99 -5.35
N VAL A 215 6.37 -1.93 -5.81
CA VAL A 215 6.96 -0.89 -6.67
C VAL A 215 8.02 -0.11 -5.89
N LEU A 216 7.69 0.39 -4.70
CA LEU A 216 8.57 1.25 -3.92
C LEU A 216 9.82 0.52 -3.42
N ASP A 217 9.71 -0.75 -3.03
CA ASP A 217 10.85 -1.59 -2.66
C ASP A 217 11.81 -1.76 -3.86
N CYS A 218 11.28 -1.90 -5.09
CA CYS A 218 12.10 -1.89 -6.30
C CYS A 218 12.77 -0.54 -6.56
N ALA A 219 12.04 0.56 -6.35
CA ALA A 219 12.61 1.89 -6.53
C ALA A 219 13.78 2.12 -5.55
N ASP A 220 13.59 1.77 -4.28
CA ASP A 220 14.62 1.94 -3.24
C ASP A 220 15.86 1.09 -3.55
N PHE A 221 15.70 -0.14 -4.04
CA PHE A 221 16.81 -0.96 -4.54
C PHE A 221 17.61 -0.26 -5.64
N TYR A 222 16.94 0.22 -6.70
CA TYR A 222 17.63 0.89 -7.81
C TYR A 222 18.23 2.23 -7.41
N ILE A 223 17.58 2.99 -6.53
CA ILE A 223 18.12 4.23 -5.98
C ILE A 223 19.43 3.96 -5.24
N GLN A 224 19.47 2.92 -4.39
CA GLN A 224 20.66 2.54 -3.66
C GLN A 224 21.77 2.02 -4.58
N ARG A 225 21.44 1.08 -5.48
CA ARG A 225 22.39 0.45 -6.40
C ARG A 225 23.05 1.46 -7.34
N ASP A 226 22.23 2.33 -7.93
CA ASP A 226 22.66 3.30 -8.94
C ASP A 226 23.08 4.64 -8.30
N ARG A 227 23.07 4.77 -6.96
CA ARG A 227 23.45 5.96 -6.19
C ARG A 227 22.67 7.22 -6.59
N LEU A 228 21.37 7.05 -6.82
CA LEU A 228 20.46 8.12 -7.21
C LEU A 228 19.93 8.89 -6.00
N PHE A 229 19.24 9.98 -6.26
CA PHE A 229 18.46 10.70 -5.25
C PHE A 229 17.09 11.03 -5.83
N ILE A 230 16.09 10.24 -5.44
CA ILE A 230 14.70 10.38 -5.88
C ILE A 230 13.82 10.31 -4.63
N VAL A 231 13.09 11.38 -4.39
CA VAL A 231 12.25 11.56 -3.20
C VAL A 231 10.78 11.39 -3.54
N GLU A 232 10.34 12.02 -4.64
CA GLU A 232 8.95 11.97 -5.11
C GLU A 232 8.53 10.56 -5.52
N GLU A 233 7.37 10.13 -5.02
CA GLU A 233 6.82 8.79 -5.27
C GLU A 233 6.58 8.55 -6.77
N GLU A 234 6.02 9.53 -7.48
CA GLU A 234 5.78 9.41 -8.93
C GLU A 234 7.08 9.13 -9.71
N HIS A 235 8.17 9.78 -9.32
CA HIS A 235 9.48 9.56 -9.93
C HIS A 235 10.06 8.18 -9.56
N LYS A 236 9.80 7.68 -8.35
CA LYS A 236 10.15 6.31 -7.95
C LYS A 236 9.43 5.27 -8.82
N VAL A 237 8.13 5.44 -9.04
CA VAL A 237 7.34 4.58 -9.94
C VAL A 237 7.89 4.64 -11.36
N ARG A 238 8.19 5.85 -11.87
CA ARG A 238 8.79 6.04 -13.21
C ARG A 238 10.15 5.37 -13.35
N LEU A 239 11.00 5.43 -12.31
CA LEU A 239 12.28 4.73 -12.28
C LEU A 239 12.08 3.21 -12.43
N VAL A 240 11.13 2.63 -11.70
CA VAL A 240 10.87 1.19 -11.72
C VAL A 240 10.36 0.75 -13.08
N ILE A 241 9.41 1.48 -13.67
CA ILE A 241 8.91 1.21 -15.02
C ILE A 241 10.08 1.16 -16.01
N SER A 242 10.96 2.15 -15.96
CA SER A 242 12.13 2.22 -16.84
C SER A 242 13.15 1.12 -16.57
N ARG A 243 13.45 0.80 -15.31
CA ARG A 243 14.49 -0.18 -14.93
C ARG A 243 14.09 -1.62 -15.23
N LEU A 244 12.83 -1.96 -15.00
CA LEU A 244 12.28 -3.27 -15.29
C LEU A 244 11.78 -3.38 -16.75
N GLY A 245 11.62 -2.25 -17.44
CA GLY A 245 11.02 -2.19 -18.78
C GLY A 245 9.57 -2.69 -18.77
N LEU A 246 8.77 -2.26 -17.79
CA LEU A 246 7.37 -2.70 -17.61
C LEU A 246 6.46 -2.31 -18.77
N ASP A 247 6.90 -1.38 -19.60
CA ASP A 247 6.20 -0.85 -20.77
C ASP A 247 6.64 -1.50 -22.09
N ALA A 248 7.46 -2.56 -22.05
CA ALA A 248 8.06 -3.18 -23.23
C ALA A 248 7.03 -3.78 -24.22
N LEU A 249 5.90 -4.29 -23.72
CA LEU A 249 4.83 -4.88 -24.54
C LEU A 249 3.62 -3.97 -24.73
N GLY A 250 3.65 -2.76 -24.16
CA GLY A 250 2.56 -1.80 -24.16
C GLY A 250 2.64 -0.83 -22.98
N PRO A 251 1.92 0.29 -23.00
CA PRO A 251 2.05 1.31 -21.96
C PRO A 251 1.68 0.78 -20.57
N PHE A 252 2.54 1.02 -19.60
CA PHE A 252 2.23 0.77 -18.19
C PHE A 252 1.58 2.00 -17.57
N ASN A 253 0.28 1.96 -17.29
CA ASN A 253 -0.43 3.02 -16.58
C ASN A 253 -0.49 2.72 -15.07
N PRO A 254 0.28 3.41 -14.21
CA PRO A 254 0.31 3.12 -12.78
C PRO A 254 -1.05 3.26 -12.09
N LYS A 255 -1.89 4.19 -12.56
CA LYS A 255 -3.22 4.49 -11.99
C LYS A 255 -4.27 3.39 -12.27
N GLU A 256 -3.90 2.37 -13.04
CA GLU A 256 -4.73 1.23 -13.44
C GLU A 256 -4.03 -0.11 -13.19
N ARG A 257 -2.85 -0.09 -12.56
CA ARG A 257 -2.05 -1.29 -12.28
C ARG A 257 -1.59 -1.37 -10.83
N ILE A 258 -1.52 -0.24 -10.13
CA ILE A 258 -1.17 -0.18 -8.70
C ILE A 258 -2.47 -0.12 -7.88
N ILE A 259 -2.66 -1.09 -6.99
CA ILE A 259 -3.91 -1.29 -6.25
C ILE A 259 -4.28 -0.05 -5.44
N GLU A 260 -3.34 0.47 -4.67
CA GLU A 260 -3.55 1.61 -3.78
C GLU A 260 -4.01 2.85 -4.58
N TYR A 261 -3.45 3.08 -5.77
CA TYR A 261 -3.88 4.17 -6.65
C TYR A 261 -5.27 3.97 -7.28
N MET A 262 -5.72 2.72 -7.41
CA MET A 262 -7.05 2.41 -7.95
C MET A 262 -8.13 2.56 -6.87
N VAL A 263 -7.81 2.25 -5.61
CA VAL A 263 -8.74 2.32 -4.48
C VAL A 263 -9.05 3.76 -4.09
N ASP A 264 -8.05 4.65 -4.13
CA ASP A 264 -8.22 6.08 -3.82
C ASP A 264 -9.25 6.79 -4.73
N LYS A 265 -9.68 6.18 -5.84
CA LYS A 265 -10.74 6.69 -6.73
C LYS A 265 -12.17 6.34 -6.29
N THR A 266 -12.37 5.44 -5.34
CA THR A 266 -13.67 4.75 -5.15
C THR A 266 -14.70 5.46 -4.27
N GLY A 267 -14.50 6.74 -3.96
CA GLY A 267 -15.61 7.64 -3.57
C GLY A 267 -16.14 7.53 -2.13
N GLU A 268 -15.44 6.83 -1.23
CA GLU A 268 -15.66 7.05 0.20
C GLU A 268 -15.08 8.42 0.62
N ASP A 269 -15.70 9.05 1.63
CA ASP A 269 -15.39 10.39 2.18
C ASP A 269 -13.91 10.78 1.92
N PRO A 270 -13.64 11.72 0.99
CA PRO A 270 -12.30 11.96 0.47
C PRO A 270 -11.35 12.54 1.54
N GLY A 271 -11.83 12.70 2.77
CA GLY A 271 -11.06 13.15 3.91
C GLY A 271 -10.84 14.65 3.88
N LEU A 272 -10.46 15.17 5.03
CA LEU A 272 -10.11 16.56 5.24
C LEU A 272 -8.92 16.99 4.37
N VAL A 273 -7.98 16.07 4.08
CA VAL A 273 -6.76 16.37 3.31
C VAL A 273 -7.06 16.65 1.84
N SER A 274 -8.17 16.13 1.30
CA SER A 274 -8.58 16.39 -0.09
C SER A 274 -9.29 17.74 -0.28
N LEU A 275 -9.74 18.38 0.81
CA LEU A 275 -10.42 19.66 0.75
C LEU A 275 -9.44 20.74 0.28
N SER A 276 -9.97 21.75 -0.40
CA SER A 276 -9.19 22.97 -0.58
C SER A 276 -8.84 23.58 0.78
N LEU A 277 -7.70 24.26 0.88
CA LEU A 277 -7.29 24.93 2.12
C LEU A 277 -8.40 25.85 2.67
N GLN A 278 -9.11 26.55 1.79
CA GLN A 278 -10.25 27.40 2.18
C GLN A 278 -11.38 26.58 2.82
N GLN A 279 -11.72 25.43 2.25
CA GLN A 279 -12.76 24.54 2.80
C GLN A 279 -12.33 23.92 4.12
N PHE A 280 -11.08 23.47 4.25
CA PHE A 280 -10.55 22.93 5.49
C PHE A 280 -10.65 23.96 6.63
N VAL A 281 -10.16 25.19 6.41
CA VAL A 281 -10.22 26.28 7.41
C VAL A 281 -11.66 26.62 7.79
N ARG A 282 -12.57 26.71 6.82
CA ARG A 282 -14.00 26.95 7.08
C ARG A 282 -14.64 25.82 7.88
N SER A 283 -14.23 24.57 7.63
CA SER A 283 -14.75 23.39 8.33
C SER A 283 -14.29 23.37 9.79
N VAL A 284 -13.03 23.71 10.06
CA VAL A 284 -12.51 23.89 11.43
C VAL A 284 -13.27 24.98 12.19
N GLY A 285 -13.63 26.08 11.52
CA GLY A 285 -14.41 27.17 12.11
C GLY A 285 -15.92 26.91 12.22
N ALA A 286 -16.43 25.78 11.71
CA ALA A 286 -17.84 25.47 11.71
C ALA A 286 -18.34 25.01 13.08
N ARG A 287 -19.65 25.09 13.33
CA ARG A 287 -20.30 24.58 14.54
C ARG A 287 -20.43 23.06 14.51
N THR A 288 -19.30 22.37 14.51
CA THR A 288 -19.17 20.92 14.51
C THR A 288 -18.14 20.50 15.57
N ALA A 289 -18.14 19.21 15.96
CA ALA A 289 -17.20 18.72 16.97
C ALA A 289 -15.85 18.28 16.38
N ALA A 290 -15.80 18.00 15.06
CA ALA A 290 -14.59 17.69 14.29
C ALA A 290 -14.78 18.19 12.85
N PRO A 291 -13.72 18.65 12.15
CA PRO A 291 -12.32 18.67 12.55
C PRO A 291 -12.01 19.70 13.65
N GLY A 292 -11.01 19.41 14.48
CA GLY A 292 -10.66 20.24 15.65
C GLY A 292 -9.16 20.47 15.82
N GLY A 293 -8.74 20.72 17.07
CA GLY A 293 -7.36 21.08 17.40
C GLY A 293 -6.32 20.02 17.02
N GLY A 294 -6.65 18.73 17.11
CA GLY A 294 -5.76 17.64 16.70
C GLY A 294 -5.50 17.63 15.20
N SER A 295 -6.55 17.66 14.37
CA SER A 295 -6.45 17.80 12.91
C SER A 295 -5.65 19.04 12.49
N VAL A 296 -5.87 20.18 13.15
CA VAL A 296 -5.10 21.41 12.88
C VAL A 296 -3.63 21.25 13.27
N SER A 297 -3.34 20.60 14.41
CA SER A 297 -1.97 20.33 14.84
C SER A 297 -1.23 19.46 13.83
N ALA A 298 -1.89 18.42 13.30
CA ALA A 298 -1.33 17.56 12.24
C ALA A 298 -1.05 18.34 10.96
N ALA A 299 -1.97 19.21 10.53
CA ALA A 299 -1.78 20.06 9.36
C ALA A 299 -0.61 21.04 9.54
N ILE A 300 -0.48 21.67 10.71
CA ILE A 300 0.64 22.56 11.05
C ILE A 300 1.96 21.77 11.05
N ALA A 301 1.99 20.57 11.63
CA ALA A 301 3.17 19.72 11.63
C ALA A 301 3.62 19.38 10.21
N ALA A 302 2.67 18.98 9.36
CA ALA A 302 2.93 18.67 7.96
C ALA A 302 3.50 19.87 7.20
N MET A 303 2.94 21.07 7.40
CA MET A 303 3.48 22.31 6.81
C MET A 303 4.89 22.63 7.32
N GLY A 304 5.16 22.45 8.61
CA GLY A 304 6.49 22.64 9.18
C GLY A 304 7.53 21.68 8.58
N ALA A 305 7.17 20.39 8.43
CA ALA A 305 8.01 19.41 7.77
C ALA A 305 8.20 19.73 6.27
N ALA A 306 7.15 20.17 5.59
CA ALA A 306 7.20 20.58 4.18
C ALA A 306 8.18 21.74 3.95
N LEU A 307 8.21 22.74 4.83
CA LEU A 307 9.19 23.83 4.77
C LEU A 307 10.62 23.32 4.93
N GLY A 308 10.87 22.40 5.87
CA GLY A 308 12.18 21.75 6.01
C GLY A 308 12.62 21.02 4.74
N ALA A 309 11.70 20.26 4.12
CA ALA A 309 11.97 19.58 2.85
C ALA A 309 12.24 20.57 1.71
N MET A 310 11.40 21.61 1.57
CA MET A 310 11.52 22.65 0.57
C MET A 310 12.88 23.35 0.64
N VAL A 311 13.33 23.75 1.83
CA VAL A 311 14.62 24.43 1.97
C VAL A 311 15.78 23.51 1.58
N GLY A 312 15.72 22.23 1.95
CA GLY A 312 16.68 21.24 1.48
C GLY A 312 16.69 21.15 -0.05
N GLN A 313 15.52 21.05 -0.69
CA GLN A 313 15.40 21.02 -2.16
C GLN A 313 15.91 22.30 -2.82
N MET A 314 15.66 23.47 -2.23
CA MET A 314 16.14 24.77 -2.72
C MET A 314 17.66 24.92 -2.64
N THR A 315 18.30 24.08 -1.84
CA THR A 315 19.76 23.97 -1.65
C THR A 315 20.37 22.87 -2.52
N TYR A 316 19.64 21.77 -2.75
CA TYR A 316 20.08 20.65 -3.55
C TYR A 316 20.13 20.95 -5.06
N GLY A 317 21.07 20.32 -5.78
CA GLY A 317 21.13 20.33 -7.25
C GLY A 317 21.58 21.63 -7.91
N LYS A 318 21.95 22.66 -7.14
CA LYS A 318 22.52 23.92 -7.66
C LYS A 318 24.03 23.91 -7.48
N ARG A 319 24.75 24.30 -8.54
CA ARG A 319 26.22 24.34 -8.60
C ARG A 319 26.89 25.02 -7.40
N GLN A 320 26.30 26.10 -6.90
CA GLN A 320 26.84 26.85 -5.74
C GLN A 320 26.81 26.05 -4.43
N PHE A 321 26.05 24.96 -4.37
CA PHE A 321 25.86 24.10 -3.21
C PHE A 321 26.34 22.66 -3.45
N ASP A 322 27.16 22.41 -4.48
CA ASP A 322 27.63 21.05 -4.81
C ASP A 322 28.34 20.36 -3.64
N SER A 323 29.08 21.11 -2.81
CA SER A 323 29.74 20.57 -1.61
C SER A 323 28.75 20.07 -0.54
N LEU A 324 27.49 20.50 -0.63
CA LEU A 324 26.40 20.14 0.28
C LEU A 324 25.49 19.05 -0.30
N ASP A 325 25.75 18.52 -1.50
CA ASP A 325 24.91 17.48 -2.14
C ASP A 325 24.68 16.30 -1.20
N SER A 326 25.75 15.71 -0.66
CA SER A 326 25.68 14.58 0.28
C SER A 326 24.90 14.92 1.56
N VAL A 327 24.99 16.16 2.04
CA VAL A 327 24.27 16.65 3.22
C VAL A 327 22.78 16.75 2.91
N MET A 328 22.41 17.37 1.79
CA MET A 328 21.01 17.54 1.40
C MET A 328 20.33 16.20 1.09
N ARG A 329 21.04 15.25 0.46
CA ARG A 329 20.55 13.89 0.23
C ARG A 329 20.18 13.16 1.53
N ARG A 330 20.86 13.48 2.64
CA ARG A 330 20.55 12.94 3.97
C ARG A 330 19.44 13.72 4.67
N LEU A 331 19.42 15.05 4.57
CA LEU A 331 18.51 15.90 5.34
C LEU A 331 17.11 16.03 4.74
N ILE A 332 16.94 15.98 3.40
CA ILE A 332 15.63 16.11 2.75
C ILE A 332 14.67 14.94 3.07
N PRO A 333 15.09 13.66 2.95
CA PRO A 333 14.14 12.54 3.07
C PRO A 333 13.38 12.44 4.40
N PRO A 334 14.00 12.68 5.59
CA PRO A 334 13.28 12.69 6.86
C PRO A 334 12.10 13.69 6.87
N PHE A 335 12.31 14.91 6.36
CA PHE A 335 11.26 15.93 6.29
C PHE A 335 10.15 15.54 5.30
N HIS A 336 10.52 15.11 4.09
CA HIS A 336 9.54 14.71 3.08
C HIS A 336 8.70 13.52 3.56
N LYS A 337 9.33 12.52 4.19
CA LYS A 337 8.62 11.37 4.77
C LYS A 337 7.67 11.81 5.88
N ALA A 338 8.15 12.62 6.83
CA ALA A 338 7.33 13.10 7.93
C ALA A 338 6.16 13.95 7.45
N MET A 339 6.36 14.83 6.46
CA MET A 339 5.30 15.61 5.82
C MET A 339 4.14 14.72 5.37
N ASN A 340 4.43 13.66 4.61
CA ASN A 340 3.40 12.73 4.11
C ASN A 340 2.73 11.93 5.24
N GLU A 341 3.50 11.46 6.22
CA GLU A 341 2.96 10.73 7.37
C GLU A 341 2.06 11.61 8.26
N LEU A 342 2.42 12.88 8.45
CA LEU A 342 1.68 13.87 9.24
C LEU A 342 0.41 14.33 8.52
N LEU A 343 0.41 14.45 7.19
CA LEU A 343 -0.81 14.72 6.41
C LEU A 343 -1.89 13.67 6.68
N VAL A 344 -1.52 12.39 6.66
CA VAL A 344 -2.45 11.29 6.96
C VAL A 344 -3.03 11.38 8.39
N MET A 345 -2.31 12.01 9.33
CA MET A 345 -2.79 12.18 10.70
C MET A 345 -3.96 13.17 10.83
N VAL A 346 -4.14 14.09 9.88
CA VAL A 346 -5.27 15.05 9.87
C VAL A 346 -6.60 14.30 9.88
N ASP A 347 -6.73 13.31 9.00
CA ASP A 347 -7.92 12.46 8.90
C ASP A 347 -8.01 11.44 10.04
N LYS A 348 -6.88 10.89 10.48
CA LYS A 348 -6.85 9.95 11.60
C LYS A 348 -7.40 10.58 12.88
N ASP A 349 -7.07 11.84 13.16
CA ASP A 349 -7.57 12.56 14.32
C ASP A 349 -9.09 12.70 14.29
N SER A 350 -9.63 13.18 13.16
CA SER A 350 -11.07 13.32 12.97
C SER A 350 -11.80 11.96 13.07
N LYS A 351 -11.24 10.91 12.47
CA LYS A 351 -11.79 9.55 12.55
C LYS A 351 -11.76 9.00 13.98
N ALA A 352 -10.66 9.16 14.71
CA ALA A 352 -10.54 8.71 16.09
C ALA A 352 -11.56 9.41 17.00
N PHE A 353 -11.72 10.73 16.84
CA PHE A 353 -12.73 11.49 17.59
C PHE A 353 -14.16 11.04 17.26
N ASN A 354 -14.48 10.84 15.97
CA ASN A 354 -15.79 10.38 15.55
C ASN A 354 -16.12 8.97 16.07
N GLN A 355 -15.13 8.07 16.14
CA GLN A 355 -15.28 6.74 16.75
C GLN A 355 -15.61 6.83 18.24
N TYR A 356 -14.91 7.69 18.98
CA TYR A 356 -15.22 7.93 20.40
C TYR A 356 -16.64 8.50 20.58
N MET A 357 -17.05 9.45 19.75
CA MET A 357 -18.39 10.02 19.77
C MET A 357 -19.47 9.00 19.41
N ALA A 358 -19.19 8.07 18.49
CA ALA A 358 -20.08 6.96 18.17
C ALA A 358 -20.22 5.99 19.34
N ALA A 359 -19.11 5.65 20.01
CA ALA A 359 -19.11 4.82 21.21
C ALA A 359 -19.94 5.44 22.35
N LEU A 360 -19.86 6.76 22.54
CA LEU A 360 -20.67 7.48 23.54
C LEU A 360 -22.18 7.31 23.33
N LYS A 361 -22.62 7.21 22.07
CA LYS A 361 -24.02 7.06 21.65
C LYS A 361 -24.53 5.61 21.70
N MET A 362 -23.68 4.63 22.00
CA MET A 362 -24.10 3.23 22.08
C MET A 362 -25.17 3.02 23.18
N PRO A 363 -26.08 2.04 23.01
CA PRO A 363 -27.07 1.67 24.01
C PRO A 363 -26.44 1.35 25.38
N LYS A 364 -27.22 1.55 26.45
CA LYS A 364 -26.79 1.38 27.84
C LYS A 364 -27.88 0.78 28.73
N ASN A 365 -28.80 0.02 28.14
CA ASN A 365 -29.99 -0.48 28.83
C ASN A 365 -29.73 -1.82 29.52
N THR A 366 -28.79 -2.62 29.02
CA THR A 366 -28.40 -3.91 29.62
C THR A 366 -26.97 -3.90 30.14
N THR A 367 -26.65 -4.77 31.10
CA THR A 367 -25.28 -4.93 31.61
C THR A 367 -24.29 -5.32 30.50
N GLN A 368 -24.73 -6.09 29.50
CA GLN A 368 -23.91 -6.46 28.35
C GLN A 368 -23.64 -5.27 27.41
N GLU A 369 -24.65 -4.42 27.20
CA GLU A 369 -24.51 -3.17 26.44
C GLU A 369 -23.57 -2.18 27.14
N VAL A 370 -23.71 -2.01 28.46
CA VAL A 370 -22.83 -1.15 29.26
C VAL A 370 -21.38 -1.57 29.12
N LYS A 371 -21.07 -2.87 29.28
CA LYS A 371 -19.71 -3.40 29.09
C LYS A 371 -19.18 -3.18 27.67
N ARG A 372 -20.00 -3.43 26.64
CA ARG A 372 -19.60 -3.20 25.24
C ARG A 372 -19.32 -1.73 24.96
N ARG A 373 -20.15 -0.84 25.49
CA ARG A 373 -20.00 0.61 25.40
C ARG A 373 -18.71 1.07 26.08
N GLU A 374 -18.42 0.60 27.30
CA GLU A 374 -17.20 0.93 28.02
C GLU A 374 -15.93 0.50 27.25
N VAL A 375 -15.91 -0.73 26.72
CA VAL A 375 -14.80 -1.22 25.90
C VAL A 375 -14.61 -0.36 24.65
N ALA A 376 -15.69 -0.06 23.92
CA ALA A 376 -15.63 0.77 22.72
C ALA A 376 -15.17 2.22 23.03
N MET A 377 -15.62 2.79 24.15
CA MET A 377 -15.19 4.11 24.59
C MET A 377 -13.70 4.15 24.95
N GLN A 378 -13.21 3.15 25.69
CA GLN A 378 -11.79 3.08 26.04
C GLN A 378 -10.89 2.87 24.82
N GLU A 379 -11.32 2.05 23.86
CA GLU A 379 -10.59 1.90 22.59
C GLU A 379 -10.59 3.21 21.78
N GLY A 380 -11.73 3.90 21.69
CA GLY A 380 -11.82 5.21 21.04
C GLY A 380 -10.93 6.27 21.70
N LEU A 381 -10.86 6.29 23.04
CA LEU A 381 -9.97 7.19 23.78
C LEU A 381 -8.49 6.87 23.55
N LYS A 382 -8.11 5.59 23.53
CA LYS A 382 -6.75 5.16 23.21
C LYS A 382 -6.33 5.61 21.82
N GLN A 383 -7.22 5.51 20.82
CA GLN A 383 -6.97 6.03 19.48
C GLN A 383 -6.85 7.57 19.48
N ALA A 384 -7.77 8.26 20.17
CA ALA A 384 -7.78 9.72 20.26
C ALA A 384 -6.54 10.30 20.96
N VAL A 385 -5.92 9.56 21.88
CA VAL A 385 -4.62 9.92 22.48
C VAL A 385 -3.45 9.47 21.60
N GLY A 386 -3.54 8.29 21.01
CA GLY A 386 -2.47 7.69 20.21
C GLY A 386 -2.08 8.54 19.00
N VAL A 387 -3.06 9.13 18.31
CA VAL A 387 -2.81 9.96 17.11
C VAL A 387 -1.95 11.21 17.45
N PRO A 388 -2.34 12.08 18.40
CA PRO A 388 -1.50 13.19 18.83
C PRO A 388 -0.13 12.77 19.42
N LEU A 389 -0.06 11.64 20.13
CA LEU A 389 1.23 11.15 20.65
C LEU A 389 2.19 10.77 19.51
N SER A 390 1.71 10.00 18.52
CA SER A 390 2.50 9.66 17.34
C SER A 390 2.88 10.89 16.50
N LEU A 391 2.06 11.94 16.48
CA LEU A 391 2.41 13.23 15.87
C LEU A 391 3.62 13.83 16.59
N ALA A 392 3.58 13.94 17.92
CA ALA A 392 4.66 14.53 18.70
C ALA A 392 5.96 13.73 18.55
N GLU A 393 5.89 12.40 18.62
CA GLU A 393 7.03 11.50 18.38
C GLU A 393 7.62 11.70 16.99
N ARG A 394 6.78 11.82 15.95
CA ARG A 394 7.25 12.03 14.58
C ARG A 394 7.97 13.36 14.41
N VAL A 395 7.45 14.42 15.02
CA VAL A 395 8.09 15.74 15.01
C VAL A 395 9.42 15.71 15.77
N ASN A 396 9.51 14.97 16.88
CA ASN A 396 10.74 14.89 17.68
C ASN A 396 11.93 14.37 16.87
N LEU A 397 11.69 13.45 15.93
CA LEU A 397 12.73 12.92 15.03
C LEU A 397 13.29 13.96 14.05
N LEU A 398 12.60 15.08 13.84
CA LEU A 398 13.01 16.10 12.87
C LEU A 398 13.94 17.16 13.46
N TRP A 399 13.99 17.34 14.78
CA TRP A 399 14.77 18.42 15.40
C TRP A 399 16.26 18.39 15.08
N PRO A 400 16.96 17.23 15.12
CA PRO A 400 18.36 17.16 14.75
C PRO A 400 18.58 17.57 13.28
N CYS A 401 17.74 17.05 12.38
CA CYS A 401 17.80 17.38 10.96
C CYS A 401 17.49 18.87 10.69
N LEU A 402 16.58 19.46 11.45
CA LEU A 402 16.21 20.87 11.30
C LEU A 402 17.32 21.80 11.73
N LYS A 403 18.00 21.47 12.84
CA LYS A 403 19.17 22.20 13.30
C LYS A 403 20.28 22.17 12.25
N GLU A 404 20.57 21.01 11.66
CA GLU A 404 21.53 20.90 10.56
C GLU A 404 21.05 21.64 9.29
N MET A 405 19.75 21.58 8.97
CA MET A 405 19.18 22.30 7.84
C MET A 405 19.35 23.82 8.00
N VAL A 406 19.23 24.35 9.22
CA VAL A 406 19.53 25.75 9.53
C VAL A 406 20.99 26.11 9.35
N LEU A 407 21.92 25.17 9.53
CA LEU A 407 23.36 25.42 9.35
C LEU A 407 23.80 25.36 7.89
N TYR A 408 23.22 24.46 7.10
CA TYR A 408 23.70 24.17 5.74
C TYR A 408 22.75 24.60 4.64
N GLY A 409 21.44 24.68 4.91
CA GLY A 409 20.42 25.05 3.93
C GLY A 409 20.65 26.45 3.36
N ASN A 410 19.96 26.77 2.27
CA ASN A 410 20.06 28.06 1.61
C ASN A 410 19.70 29.21 2.59
N ALA A 411 20.64 30.12 2.85
CA ALA A 411 20.46 31.24 3.78
C ALA A 411 19.30 32.18 3.36
N ALA A 412 19.02 32.27 2.06
CA ALA A 412 17.87 33.04 1.56
C ALA A 412 16.51 32.47 2.01
N CYS A 413 16.46 31.21 2.45
CA CYS A 413 15.28 30.54 2.99
C CYS A 413 15.29 30.46 4.53
N LYS A 414 16.09 31.28 5.20
CA LYS A 414 16.18 31.32 6.67
C LYS A 414 14.80 31.55 7.32
N SER A 415 14.00 32.47 6.77
CA SER A 415 12.65 32.73 7.27
C SER A 415 11.76 31.48 7.20
N ASP A 416 11.90 30.67 6.16
CA ASP A 416 11.14 29.44 5.97
C ASP A 416 11.47 28.41 7.05
N LEU A 417 12.75 28.29 7.43
CA LEU A 417 13.18 27.41 8.53
C LEU A 417 12.76 27.92 9.91
N GLN A 418 12.72 29.23 10.12
CA GLN A 418 12.21 29.82 11.36
C GLN A 418 10.70 29.53 11.53
N VAL A 419 9.93 29.68 10.44
CA VAL A 419 8.52 29.30 10.42
C VAL A 419 8.37 27.78 10.61
N ALA A 420 9.22 26.96 9.98
CA ALA A 420 9.22 25.51 10.18
C ALA A 420 9.40 25.13 11.65
N ALA A 421 10.38 25.74 12.33
CA ALA A 421 10.64 25.49 13.75
C ALA A 421 9.42 25.83 14.62
N LYS A 422 8.82 27.01 14.43
CA LYS A 422 7.63 27.43 15.18
C LYS A 422 6.38 26.63 14.84
N ALA A 423 6.22 26.21 13.59
CA ALA A 423 5.13 25.33 13.18
C ALA A 423 5.22 23.97 13.88
N LEU A 424 6.39 23.33 13.83
CA LEU A 424 6.63 22.04 14.49
C LEU A 424 6.45 22.14 16.02
N GLU A 425 6.93 23.22 16.64
CA GLU A 425 6.72 23.49 18.08
C GLU A 425 5.23 23.63 18.40
N THR A 426 4.50 24.43 17.63
CA THR A 426 3.06 24.67 17.82
C THR A 426 2.25 23.39 17.61
N ALA A 427 2.66 22.54 16.68
CA ALA A 427 2.03 21.26 16.46
C ALA A 427 2.20 20.31 17.66
N VAL A 428 3.40 20.24 18.25
CA VAL A 428 3.63 19.46 19.49
C VAL A 428 2.85 20.06 20.65
N PHE A 429 2.75 21.39 20.75
CA PHE A 429 1.90 22.07 21.73
C PHE A 429 0.44 21.65 21.59
N GLY A 430 -0.12 21.71 20.38
CA GLY A 430 -1.49 21.28 20.13
C GLY A 430 -1.70 19.80 20.40
N ALA A 431 -0.76 18.94 19.99
CA ALA A 431 -0.79 17.52 20.27
C ALA A 431 -0.81 17.24 21.78
N TYR A 432 0.08 17.89 22.55
CA TYR A 432 0.14 17.77 24.01
C TYR A 432 -1.21 18.05 24.67
N TYR A 433 -1.89 19.16 24.34
CA TYR A 433 -3.18 19.46 24.95
C TYR A 433 -4.30 18.53 24.50
N ASN A 434 -4.26 18.01 23.27
CA ASN A 434 -5.19 16.97 22.81
C ASN A 434 -4.96 15.64 23.55
N VAL A 435 -3.71 15.32 23.91
CA VAL A 435 -3.44 14.17 24.78
C VAL A 435 -3.94 14.42 26.20
N VAL A 436 -3.57 15.55 26.81
CA VAL A 436 -3.91 15.87 28.22
C VAL A 436 -5.41 15.92 28.46
N ILE A 437 -6.21 16.44 27.52
CA ILE A 437 -7.67 16.47 27.68
C ILE A 437 -8.27 15.06 27.69
N ASN A 438 -7.79 14.16 26.81
CA ASN A 438 -8.33 12.80 26.68
C ASN A 438 -7.77 11.83 27.75
N LEU A 439 -6.54 12.06 28.24
CA LEU A 439 -5.91 11.21 29.27
C LEU A 439 -6.67 11.18 30.60
N LYS A 440 -7.46 12.22 30.90
CA LYS A 440 -8.30 12.28 32.11
C LYS A 440 -9.28 11.11 32.18
N ASP A 441 -9.75 10.67 31.02
CA ASP A 441 -10.77 9.63 30.88
C ASP A 441 -10.17 8.23 30.57
N VAL A 442 -8.85 8.16 30.37
CA VAL A 442 -8.10 6.89 30.20
C VAL A 442 -7.79 6.29 31.57
N THR A 443 -8.20 5.05 31.81
CA THR A 443 -8.02 4.36 33.11
C THR A 443 -6.67 3.65 33.26
N ASP A 444 -5.87 3.56 32.20
CA ASP A 444 -4.54 2.91 32.20
C ASP A 444 -3.47 3.88 32.70
N GLU A 445 -2.97 3.67 33.92
CA GLU A 445 -1.97 4.55 34.55
C GLU A 445 -0.59 4.50 33.88
N SER A 446 -0.21 3.37 33.27
CA SER A 446 1.09 3.22 32.58
C SER A 446 1.22 4.16 31.38
N PHE A 447 0.08 4.51 30.79
CA PHE A 447 -0.01 5.37 29.61
C PHE A 447 0.09 6.87 29.93
N ARG A 448 -0.05 7.28 31.20
CA ARG A 448 -0.11 8.70 31.61
C ARG A 448 1.26 9.38 31.78
N MET A 449 2.36 8.65 31.99
CA MET A 449 3.67 9.25 32.32
C MET A 449 4.52 9.71 31.12
N THR A 450 4.21 9.28 29.89
CA THR A 450 5.07 9.52 28.70
C THR A 450 4.94 10.93 28.10
N VAL A 451 3.96 11.73 28.51
CA VAL A 451 3.49 12.88 27.69
C VAL A 451 4.09 14.22 28.11
N SER A 452 4.52 14.38 29.36
CA SER A 452 4.97 15.69 29.88
C SER A 452 6.35 16.14 29.39
N SER A 453 7.24 15.22 29.02
CA SER A 453 8.60 15.58 28.57
C SER A 453 8.61 16.13 27.15
N LEU A 454 7.78 15.58 26.26
CA LEU A 454 7.74 15.91 24.83
C LEU A 454 7.52 17.40 24.54
N LEU A 455 6.67 18.08 25.32
CA LEU A 455 6.40 19.51 25.12
C LEU A 455 7.62 20.38 25.49
N ASN A 456 8.29 20.06 26.58
CA ASN A 456 9.46 20.82 27.03
C ASN A 456 10.62 20.60 26.06
N GLU A 457 10.86 19.36 25.65
CA GLU A 457 11.86 19.01 24.63
C GLU A 457 11.62 19.77 23.32
N ALA A 458 10.37 19.83 22.83
CA ALA A 458 10.05 20.56 21.61
C ALA A 458 10.30 22.08 21.73
N ARG A 459 9.99 22.68 22.88
CA ARG A 459 10.28 24.11 23.15
C ARG A 459 11.78 24.40 23.14
N GLU A 460 12.55 23.56 23.84
CA GLU A 460 14.00 23.69 23.90
C GLU A 460 14.63 23.52 22.51
N CYS A 461 14.24 22.47 21.77
CA CYS A 461 14.72 22.24 20.41
C CYS A 461 14.38 23.40 19.47
N ALA A 462 13.15 23.91 19.53
CA ALA A 462 12.72 25.02 18.69
C ALA A 462 13.52 26.30 19.00
N SER A 463 13.76 26.60 20.29
CA SER A 463 14.61 27.73 20.69
C SER A 463 16.01 27.58 20.14
N MET A 464 16.65 26.41 20.29
CA MET A 464 17.99 26.16 19.79
C MET A 464 18.11 26.33 18.28
N VAL A 465 17.09 25.90 17.52
CA VAL A 465 17.03 26.06 16.06
C VAL A 465 16.91 27.54 15.67
N LEU A 466 16.07 28.30 16.39
CA LEU A 466 15.88 29.72 16.13
C LEU A 466 17.13 30.53 16.47
N ASP A 467 17.75 30.25 17.61
CA ASP A 467 19.00 30.90 18.03
C ASP A 467 20.13 30.63 17.03
N GLU A 468 20.19 29.42 16.46
CA GLU A 468 21.15 29.09 15.41
C GLU A 468 20.84 29.84 14.11
N ALA A 469 19.56 29.94 13.75
CA ALA A 469 19.14 30.69 12.58
C ALA A 469 19.50 32.16 12.71
N GLU A 470 19.30 32.77 13.88
CA GLU A 470 19.65 34.17 14.15
C GLU A 470 21.16 34.42 14.06
N ARG A 471 21.97 33.51 14.60
CA ARG A 471 23.44 33.58 14.52
C ARG A 471 23.96 33.46 13.09
N ARG A 472 23.24 32.76 12.21
CA ARG A 472 23.57 32.66 10.79
C ARG A 472 23.09 33.91 10.05
N GLY A 473 24.03 34.84 9.82
CA GLY A 473 23.83 36.11 9.11
C GLY A 473 23.36 35.94 7.67
#